data_AF-A0A2V6WY86-F1
#
_entry.id   AF-A0A2V6WY86-F1
#
_cell.length_a   1.000
_cell.length_b   1.000
_cell.length_c   1.000
_cell.angle_alpha   90.00
_cell.angle_beta   90.00
_cell.angle_gamma   90.00
#
_symmetry.space_group_name_H-M   'P 1'
#
loop_
_entity.id
_entity.type
_entity.pdbx_description
1 polymer ?
#
loop_
_entity_poly.entity_id
_entity_poly.type
_entity_poly.pdbx_seq_one_letter_code
_entity_poly.pdbx_strand_id
1 'polypeptide(L)'
;HPIAMQLLGADPDVLAEAARRLEAAGADAIDLNMGCPVAKIVSKGQGAALMRDPLGAAVIFRTMRKTIGVRFTIKIRGGWDERTVNAVEIAHIAEGEGVDAITVHPRTRSQQYTGVAPWEIIASVVDAVAIPVIGNGDVR
;
A
#
# COMPACT_ATOMS: atom_id res chain seq x y z
N HIS A 1 -0.45 -21.99 4.38
CA HIS A 1 -0.45 -20.93 5.40
C HIS A 1 0.99 -20.63 5.81
N PRO A 2 1.37 -19.35 5.94
CA PRO A 2 0.51 -18.17 5.73
C PRO A 2 0.36 -17.77 4.25
N ILE A 3 -0.80 -17.23 3.86
CA ILE A 3 -1.13 -16.65 2.54
C ILE A 3 -1.82 -15.29 2.73
N ALA A 4 -1.25 -14.25 2.15
CA ALA A 4 -1.89 -12.94 2.02
C ALA A 4 -2.60 -12.82 0.67
N MET A 5 -3.85 -12.35 0.67
CA MET A 5 -4.62 -12.08 -0.56
C MET A 5 -4.64 -10.58 -0.84
N GLN A 6 -4.09 -10.17 -1.99
CA GLN A 6 -3.96 -8.76 -2.34
C GLN A 6 -5.17 -8.26 -3.14
N LEU A 7 -5.74 -7.14 -2.70
CA LEU A 7 -6.82 -6.41 -3.37
C LEU A 7 -6.29 -5.24 -4.19
N LEU A 8 -7.03 -4.93 -5.26
CA LEU A 8 -6.82 -3.75 -6.08
C LEU A 8 -8.17 -3.04 -6.26
N GLY A 9 -8.25 -1.78 -5.82
CA GLY A 9 -9.48 -1.00 -5.81
C GLY A 9 -9.22 0.45 -5.43
N ALA A 10 -10.30 1.21 -5.26
CA ALA A 10 -10.24 2.63 -4.86
C ALA A 10 -11.47 3.05 -4.05
N ASP A 11 -12.60 2.36 -4.24
CA ASP A 11 -13.81 2.56 -3.43
C ASP A 11 -13.67 1.82 -2.08
N PRO A 12 -13.77 2.53 -0.93
CA PRO A 12 -13.61 1.93 0.40
C PRO A 12 -14.60 0.80 0.70
N ASP A 13 -15.87 0.95 0.30
CA ASP A 13 -16.93 0.00 0.65
C ASP A 13 -16.82 -1.27 -0.20
N VAL A 14 -16.48 -1.12 -1.48
CA VAL A 14 -16.20 -2.25 -2.38
C VAL A 14 -14.97 -3.04 -1.92
N LEU A 15 -13.91 -2.35 -1.52
CA LEU A 15 -12.70 -2.98 -0.99
C LEU A 15 -12.98 -3.74 0.31
N ALA A 16 -13.73 -3.13 1.22
CA ALA A 16 -14.10 -3.73 2.49
C ALA A 16 -14.94 -5.00 2.30
N GLU A 17 -15.93 -4.96 1.40
CA GLU A 17 -16.74 -6.14 1.08
C GLU A 17 -15.91 -7.26 0.46
N ALA A 18 -14.98 -6.93 -0.44
CA ALA A 18 -14.07 -7.91 -1.02
C ALA A 18 -13.15 -8.51 0.05
N ALA A 19 -12.60 -7.69 0.95
CA ALA A 19 -11.74 -8.12 2.04
C ALA A 19 -12.46 -9.10 2.98
N ARG A 20 -13.71 -8.79 3.37
CA ARG A 20 -14.56 -9.66 4.19
C ARG A 20 -14.77 -11.04 3.55
N ARG A 21 -14.99 -11.08 2.23
CA ARG A 21 -15.17 -12.34 1.49
C ARG A 21 -13.88 -13.16 1.44
N LEU A 22 -12.73 -12.51 1.26
CA LEU A 22 -11.43 -13.18 1.24
C LEU A 22 -11.04 -13.72 2.62
N GLU A 23 -11.31 -12.96 3.69
CA GLU A 23 -11.16 -13.44 5.06
C GLU A 23 -12.02 -14.68 5.33
N ALA A 24 -13.30 -14.64 4.94
CA ALA A 24 -14.20 -15.80 5.05
C ALA A 24 -13.73 -17.01 4.20
N ALA A 25 -12.97 -16.76 3.13
CA ALA A 25 -12.38 -17.79 2.28
C ALA A 25 -11.03 -18.32 2.81
N GLY A 26 -10.57 -17.86 3.97
CA GLY A 26 -9.36 -18.36 4.65
C GLY A 26 -8.08 -17.58 4.38
N ALA A 27 -8.15 -16.32 3.98
CA ALA A 27 -6.97 -15.45 3.92
C ALA A 27 -6.40 -15.22 5.33
N ASP A 28 -5.08 -15.42 5.51
CA ASP A 28 -4.41 -15.11 6.80
C ASP A 28 -4.13 -13.61 6.95
N ALA A 29 -4.08 -12.91 5.80
CA ALA A 29 -3.90 -11.47 5.71
C ALA A 29 -4.57 -10.93 4.45
N ILE A 30 -5.02 -9.68 4.51
CA ILE A 30 -5.47 -8.90 3.37
C ILE A 30 -4.42 -7.83 3.10
N ASP A 31 -4.00 -7.72 1.84
CA ASP A 31 -3.06 -6.67 1.41
C ASP A 31 -3.74 -5.70 0.44
N LEU A 32 -3.49 -4.40 0.56
CA LEU A 32 -3.97 -3.42 -0.42
C LEU A 32 -2.85 -2.99 -1.38
N ASN A 33 -3.08 -3.16 -2.68
CA ASN A 33 -2.18 -2.66 -3.70
C ASN A 33 -2.30 -1.14 -3.86
N MET A 34 -1.25 -0.43 -3.47
CA MET A 34 -1.05 1.00 -3.70
C MET A 34 0.22 1.26 -4.54
N GLY A 35 0.65 0.27 -5.32
CA GLY A 35 1.94 0.27 -6.01
C GLY A 35 1.89 0.06 -7.52
N CYS A 36 0.79 -0.46 -8.07
CA CYS A 36 0.70 -0.76 -9.50
C CYS A 36 0.76 0.54 -10.35
N PRO A 37 1.76 0.70 -11.25
CA PRO A 37 1.91 1.91 -12.04
C PRO A 37 1.15 1.87 -13.38
N VAL A 38 0.58 0.71 -13.74
CA VAL A 38 -0.03 0.44 -15.06
C VAL A 38 -1.11 1.47 -15.37
N ALA A 39 -1.02 2.10 -16.55
CA ALA A 39 -1.89 3.20 -16.95
C ALA A 39 -3.39 2.87 -16.82
N LYS A 40 -3.81 1.67 -17.22
CA LYS A 40 -5.21 1.19 -17.11
C LYS A 40 -5.73 1.09 -15.67
N ILE A 41 -4.84 0.82 -14.72
CA ILE A 41 -5.16 0.72 -13.29
C ILE A 41 -5.22 2.13 -12.69
N VAL A 42 -4.19 2.91 -12.95
CA VAL A 42 -4.05 4.28 -12.48
C VAL A 42 -5.17 5.19 -13.01
N SER A 43 -5.61 5.00 -14.26
CA SER A 43 -6.72 5.78 -14.84
C SER A 43 -8.07 5.52 -14.17
N LYS A 44 -8.19 4.46 -13.36
CA LYS A 44 -9.36 4.15 -12.53
C LYS A 44 -9.22 4.65 -11.09
N GLY A 45 -8.16 5.38 -10.76
CA GLY A 45 -7.86 5.80 -9.40
C GLY A 45 -7.30 4.69 -8.50
N GLN A 46 -6.88 3.55 -9.06
CA GLN A 46 -6.42 2.38 -8.32
C GLN A 46 -4.88 2.27 -8.30
N GLY A 47 -4.35 1.37 -7.46
CA GLY A 47 -2.92 1.11 -7.39
C GLY A 47 -2.15 2.34 -6.94
N ALA A 48 -1.08 2.69 -7.64
CA ALA A 48 -0.26 3.85 -7.27
C ALA A 48 -0.98 5.20 -7.41
N ALA A 49 -2.18 5.26 -8.01
CA ALA A 49 -2.99 6.47 -8.01
C ALA A 49 -3.45 6.86 -6.59
N LEU A 50 -3.66 5.89 -5.70
CA LEU A 50 -4.06 6.13 -4.31
C LEU A 50 -2.99 6.92 -3.53
N MET A 51 -1.72 6.83 -3.94
CA MET A 51 -0.63 7.62 -3.34
C MET A 51 -0.79 9.13 -3.55
N ARG A 52 -1.66 9.57 -4.48
CA ARG A 52 -1.86 11.01 -4.76
C ARG A 52 -2.83 11.69 -3.80
N ASP A 53 -3.62 10.92 -3.06
CA ASP A 53 -4.62 11.41 -2.12
C ASP A 53 -4.46 10.69 -0.77
N PRO A 54 -3.53 11.15 0.09
CA PRO A 54 -3.28 10.54 1.39
C PRO A 54 -4.52 10.53 2.29
N LEU A 55 -5.39 11.55 2.20
CA LEU A 55 -6.63 11.61 2.98
C LEU A 55 -7.65 10.59 2.48
N GLY A 56 -7.80 10.45 1.17
CA GLY A 56 -8.60 9.38 0.57
C GLY A 56 -8.08 7.98 0.95
N ALA A 57 -6.76 7.79 0.97
CA ALA A 57 -6.14 6.55 1.43
C ALA A 57 -6.46 6.26 2.91
N ALA A 58 -6.43 7.26 3.78
CA ALA A 58 -6.81 7.13 5.20
C ALA A 58 -8.24 6.59 5.36
N VAL A 59 -9.18 7.07 4.55
CA VAL A 59 -10.56 6.57 4.56
C VAL A 59 -10.61 5.09 4.18
N ILE A 60 -9.89 4.67 3.14
CA ILE A 60 -9.80 3.26 2.74
C ILE A 60 -9.23 2.42 3.89
N PHE A 61 -8.13 2.84 4.50
CA PHE A 61 -7.49 2.09 5.58
C PHE A 61 -8.42 1.91 6.77
N ARG A 62 -9.08 2.99 7.20
CA ARG A 62 -10.04 2.98 8.30
C ARG A 62 -11.21 2.04 8.04
N THR A 63 -11.78 2.09 6.84
CA THR A 63 -12.93 1.24 6.46
C THR A 63 -12.52 -0.22 6.39
N MET A 64 -11.37 -0.52 5.78
CA MET A 64 -10.80 -1.87 5.73
C MET A 64 -10.57 -2.42 7.13
N ARG A 65 -9.87 -1.66 7.99
CA ARG A 65 -9.52 -2.09 9.34
C ARG A 65 -10.73 -2.41 10.20
N LYS A 66 -11.82 -1.63 10.08
CA LYS A 66 -13.10 -1.88 10.76
C LYS A 66 -13.82 -3.14 10.28
N THR A 67 -13.52 -3.61 9.08
CA THR A 67 -14.28 -4.67 8.41
C THR A 67 -13.66 -6.05 8.63
N ILE A 68 -12.34 -6.16 8.63
CA ILE A 68 -11.63 -7.45 8.75
C ILE A 68 -10.97 -7.62 10.12
N GLY A 69 -10.85 -8.86 10.58
CA GLY A 69 -10.14 -9.23 11.83
C GLY A 69 -8.72 -9.76 11.61
N VAL A 70 -8.43 -10.30 10.42
CA VAL A 70 -7.09 -10.75 10.01
C VAL A 70 -6.11 -9.58 9.82
N ARG A 71 -4.83 -9.90 9.58
CA ARG A 71 -3.79 -8.89 9.36
C ARG A 71 -4.12 -8.06 8.12
N PHE A 72 -3.94 -6.75 8.22
CA PHE A 72 -4.14 -5.81 7.13
C PHE A 72 -2.82 -5.15 6.76
N THR A 73 -2.32 -5.41 5.57
CA THR A 73 -1.06 -4.83 5.08
C THR A 73 -1.28 -3.97 3.85
N ILE A 74 -0.31 -3.14 3.51
CA ILE A 74 -0.31 -2.38 2.25
C ILE A 74 1.01 -2.57 1.50
N LYS A 75 0.93 -2.48 0.17
CA LYS A 75 2.10 -2.40 -0.69
C LYS A 75 2.13 -1.09 -1.46
N ILE A 76 3.08 -0.21 -1.11
CA ILE A 76 3.20 1.15 -1.66
C ILE A 76 4.42 1.30 -2.59
N ARG A 77 4.48 2.45 -3.24
CA ARG A 77 5.68 2.95 -3.94
C ARG A 77 6.35 4.09 -3.15
N GLY A 78 7.48 4.59 -3.63
CA GLY A 78 8.14 5.79 -3.08
C GLY A 78 7.29 7.06 -3.18
N GLY A 79 6.36 7.09 -4.15
CA GLY A 79 5.46 8.21 -4.40
C GLY A 79 4.90 8.17 -5.82
N TRP A 80 4.30 9.27 -6.26
CA TRP A 80 3.73 9.37 -7.61
C TRP A 80 4.81 9.67 -8.67
N ASP A 81 5.63 10.67 -8.42
CA ASP A 81 6.75 11.11 -9.27
C ASP A 81 7.84 11.74 -8.41
N GLU A 82 8.93 12.21 -9.03
CA GLU A 82 10.09 12.79 -8.36
C GLU A 82 9.76 14.06 -7.57
N ARG A 83 8.61 14.70 -7.85
CA ARG A 83 8.13 15.89 -7.13
C ARG A 83 7.19 15.52 -5.99
N THR A 84 6.72 14.28 -5.96
CA THR A 84 5.68 13.79 -5.06
C THR A 84 6.13 12.48 -4.44
N VAL A 85 7.23 12.54 -3.69
CA VAL A 85 7.77 11.42 -2.91
C VAL A 85 7.15 11.45 -1.51
N ASN A 86 6.14 10.62 -1.29
CA ASN A 86 5.30 10.68 -0.08
C ASN A 86 5.10 9.33 0.62
N ALA A 87 6.03 8.39 0.44
CA ALA A 87 5.99 7.10 1.13
C ALA A 87 5.93 7.24 2.67
N VAL A 88 6.68 8.18 3.24
CA VAL A 88 6.69 8.44 4.70
C VAL A 88 5.34 8.95 5.19
N GLU A 89 4.73 9.90 4.48
CA GLU A 89 3.40 10.43 4.79
C GLU A 89 2.35 9.31 4.78
N ILE A 90 2.32 8.52 3.70
CA ILE A 90 1.39 7.38 3.58
C ILE A 90 1.63 6.36 4.69
N ALA A 91 2.89 6.11 5.06
CA ALA A 91 3.23 5.15 6.11
C ALA A 91 2.71 5.57 7.49
N HIS A 92 2.90 6.84 7.88
CA HIS A 92 2.36 7.38 9.13
C HIS A 92 0.84 7.31 9.18
N ILE A 93 0.16 7.67 8.08
CA ILE A 93 -1.30 7.59 7.99
C ILE A 93 -1.76 6.13 8.10
N ALA A 94 -1.09 5.22 7.39
CA ALA A 94 -1.39 3.79 7.43
C ALA A 94 -1.29 3.22 8.85
N GLU A 95 -0.20 3.51 9.56
CA GLU A 95 -0.01 3.11 10.95
C GLU A 95 -1.13 3.68 11.86
N GLY A 96 -1.42 4.98 11.75
CA GLY A 96 -2.47 5.62 12.54
C GLY A 96 -3.89 5.08 12.30
N GLU A 97 -4.14 4.54 11.10
CA GLU A 97 -5.43 3.93 10.72
C GLU A 97 -5.47 2.40 10.92
N GLY A 98 -4.42 1.81 11.49
CA GLY A 98 -4.38 0.42 11.93
C GLY A 98 -3.90 -0.60 10.90
N VAL A 99 -3.08 -0.18 9.93
CA VAL A 99 -2.33 -1.09 9.05
C VAL A 99 -1.25 -1.81 9.88
N ASP A 100 -1.15 -3.13 9.72
CA ASP A 100 -0.25 -3.99 10.49
C ASP A 100 1.19 -4.02 9.95
N ALA A 101 1.41 -3.81 8.64
CA ALA A 101 2.74 -3.76 8.01
C ALA A 101 2.71 -3.10 6.63
N ILE A 102 3.86 -2.58 6.20
CA ILE A 102 4.00 -1.86 4.93
C ILE A 102 5.11 -2.50 4.09
N THR A 103 4.80 -2.88 2.85
CA THR A 103 5.82 -3.22 1.84
C THR A 103 6.09 -2.00 0.97
N VAL A 104 7.36 -1.58 0.87
CA VAL A 104 7.76 -0.37 0.12
C VAL A 104 8.58 -0.75 -1.10
N HIS A 105 8.09 -0.38 -2.28
CA HIS A 105 8.91 -0.33 -3.49
C HIS A 105 9.43 1.10 -3.69
N PRO A 106 10.72 1.41 -3.55
CA PRO A 106 11.17 2.79 -3.38
C PRO A 106 11.14 3.62 -4.68
N ARG A 107 10.92 3.01 -5.84
CA ARG A 107 10.66 3.78 -7.06
C ARG A 107 9.31 4.47 -7.00
N THR A 108 9.22 5.67 -7.58
CA THR A 108 7.96 6.37 -7.82
C THR A 108 7.13 5.64 -8.87
N ARG A 109 5.85 6.00 -9.01
CA ARG A 109 5.01 5.49 -10.10
C ARG A 109 5.59 5.86 -11.47
N SER A 110 6.06 7.09 -11.66
CA SER A 110 6.60 7.57 -12.94
C SER A 110 7.85 6.84 -13.40
N GLN A 111 8.70 6.41 -12.46
CA GLN A 111 9.87 5.59 -12.75
C GLN A 111 9.51 4.18 -13.25
N GLN A 112 8.31 3.67 -12.94
CA GLN A 112 7.91 2.28 -13.25
C GLN A 112 8.96 1.25 -12.77
N TYR A 113 9.80 0.76 -13.69
CA TYR A 113 10.89 -0.19 -13.44
C TYR A 113 12.26 0.33 -13.91
N THR A 114 12.36 1.60 -14.31
CA THR A 114 13.61 2.20 -14.78
C THR A 114 14.48 2.65 -13.59
N GLY A 115 15.75 2.95 -13.88
CA GLY A 115 16.71 3.40 -12.87
C GLY A 115 17.00 2.33 -11.80
N VAL A 116 17.57 2.79 -10.68
CA VAL A 116 17.90 1.96 -9.51
C VAL A 116 16.93 2.29 -8.37
N ALA A 117 16.49 1.28 -7.64
CA ALA A 117 15.67 1.45 -6.43
C ALA A 117 16.40 2.30 -5.37
N PRO A 118 15.91 3.50 -4.99
CA PRO A 118 16.55 4.35 -3.98
C PRO A 118 16.20 3.87 -2.56
N TRP A 119 17.01 2.97 -2.00
CA TRP A 119 16.74 2.32 -0.72
C TRP A 119 16.66 3.28 0.47
N GLU A 120 17.17 4.50 0.34
CA GLU A 120 17.06 5.57 1.34
C GLU A 120 15.59 5.94 1.63
N ILE A 121 14.69 5.76 0.66
CA ILE A 121 13.25 5.93 0.87
C ILE A 121 12.71 4.86 1.82
N ILE A 122 13.17 3.61 1.70
CA ILE A 122 12.76 2.54 2.63
C ILE A 122 13.30 2.85 4.03
N ALA A 123 14.56 3.27 4.14
CA ALA A 123 15.15 3.66 5.42
C ALA A 123 14.36 4.79 6.10
N SER A 124 13.97 5.81 5.33
CA SER A 124 13.14 6.91 5.84
C SER A 124 11.77 6.45 6.35
N VAL A 125 11.18 5.43 5.72
CA VAL A 125 9.91 4.84 6.20
C VAL A 125 10.15 4.01 7.46
N VAL A 126 11.23 3.22 7.54
CA VAL A 126 11.61 2.46 8.74
C VAL A 126 11.79 3.38 9.94
N ASP A 127 12.44 4.53 9.77
CA ASP A 127 12.66 5.49 10.86
C ASP A 127 11.36 6.20 11.30
N ALA A 128 10.36 6.23 10.43
CA ALA A 128 9.13 6.99 10.64
C ALA A 128 8.04 6.20 11.38
N VAL A 129 7.96 4.88 11.22
CA VAL A 129 6.87 4.08 11.78
C VAL A 129 7.37 2.97 12.69
N ALA A 130 6.54 2.54 13.64
CA ALA A 130 6.85 1.42 14.54
C ALA A 130 6.39 0.07 13.95
N ILE A 131 5.42 0.06 13.02
CA ILE A 131 4.98 -1.16 12.35
C ILE A 131 6.06 -1.73 11.40
N PRO A 132 6.10 -3.06 11.17
CA PRO A 132 7.07 -3.68 10.27
C PRO A 132 7.06 -3.10 8.84
N VAL A 133 8.26 -2.84 8.32
CA VAL A 133 8.49 -2.37 6.96
C VAL A 133 9.27 -3.43 6.17
N ILE A 134 8.73 -3.83 5.02
CA ILE A 134 9.34 -4.80 4.10
C ILE A 134 9.90 -4.05 2.88
N GLY A 135 11.21 -4.06 2.72
CA GLY A 135 11.87 -3.49 1.53
C GLY A 135 11.68 -4.35 0.28
N ASN A 136 11.33 -3.73 -0.85
CA ASN A 136 11.15 -4.42 -2.13
C ASN A 136 11.78 -3.63 -3.30
N GLY A 137 12.71 -4.23 -4.02
CA GLY A 137 13.23 -3.66 -5.27
C GLY A 137 14.69 -3.99 -5.48
N ASP A 138 15.03 -4.57 -6.62
CA ASP A 138 16.40 -4.85 -7.07
C ASP A 138 17.24 -5.76 -6.14
N VAL A 139 16.62 -6.50 -5.22
CA VAL A 139 17.27 -7.55 -4.40
C VAL A 139 17.68 -8.71 -5.32
N ARG A 140 18.90 -9.23 -5.17
CA ARG A 140 19.48 -10.32 -5.96
C ARG A 140 20.08 -11.40 -5.06
#